data_AF-A0A9D4GKQ8-F1
#
_entry.id   AF-A0A9D4GKQ8-F1
#
_cell.length_a   1.000
_cell.length_b   1.000
_cell.length_c   1.000
_cell.angle_alpha   90.00
_cell.angle_beta   90.00
_cell.angle_gamma   90.00
#
_symmetry.space_group_name_H-M   'P 1'
#
loop_
_entity.id
_entity.type
_entity.pdbx_description
1 polymer ?
#
loop_
_entity_poly.entity_id
_entity_poly.type
_entity_poly.pdbx_seq_one_letter_code
_entity_poly.pdbx_strand_id
1 'polypeptide(L)' 'MTIFRLEKHSSALYNLELDGSVRKHMDVITISNGLAWTDDNRTMYYIDSIPRKVWAYGFNLTTGTMSKGIL' A
#
# COMPACT_ATOMS: atom_id res chain seq x y z
N MET A 1 1.23 14.16 25.62
CA MET A 1 1.73 14.19 24.24
C MET A 1 2.76 13.09 24.11
N THR A 2 2.45 12.00 23.41
CA THR A 2 3.37 10.88 23.22
C THR A 2 4.15 11.10 21.93
N ILE A 3 5.48 11.09 21.99
CA ILE A 3 6.34 11.18 20.82
C ILE A 3 6.60 9.75 20.34
N PHE A 4 6.12 9.40 19.14
CA PHE A 4 6.47 8.14 18.50
C PHE A 4 7.85 8.26 17.86
N ARG A 5 8.77 7.36 18.24
CA ARG A 5 10.02 7.17 17.52
C ARG A 5 9.74 6.31 16.30
N LEU A 6 9.73 6.91 15.12
CA LEU A 6 9.63 6.16 13.87
C LEU A 6 10.95 5.43 13.61
N GLU A 7 10.91 4.10 13.61
CA GLU A 7 12.01 3.35 13.01
C GLU A 7 11.92 3.48 11.49
N LYS A 8 13.06 3.76 10.86
CA LYS A 8 13.10 3.99 9.43
C LYS A 8 12.72 2.68 8.72
N HIS A 9 11.68 2.70 7.89
CA HIS A 9 11.36 1.65 6.92
C HIS A 9 10.92 0.29 7.50
N SER A 10 10.34 0.26 8.69
CA SER A 10 9.83 -0.98 9.31
C SER A 10 8.41 -1.37 8.87
N SER A 11 7.70 -0.52 8.13
CA SER A 11 6.34 -0.79 7.68
C SER A 11 6.29 -1.41 6.27
N ALA A 12 5.23 -2.16 6.03
CA ALA A 12 4.98 -2.87 4.79
C ALA A 12 3.48 -2.96 4.50
N LEU A 13 3.13 -3.07 3.22
CA LEU A 13 1.76 -3.29 2.75
C LEU A 13 1.58 -4.77 2.46
N TYR A 14 0.46 -5.32 2.93
CA TYR A 14 0.13 -6.74 2.81
C TYR A 14 -1.27 -6.94 2.26
N ASN A 15 -1.49 -8.09 1.63
CA ASN A 15 -2.79 -8.62 1.21
C ASN A 15 -3.08 -9.89 2.00
N LEU A 16 -4.31 -10.05 2.48
CA LEU A 16 -4.80 -11.28 3.09
C LEU A 16 -5.51 -12.11 2.02
N GLU A 17 -5.00 -13.30 1.74
CA GLU A 17 -5.56 -14.21 0.75
C GLU A 17 -6.74 -15.01 1.33
N LEU A 18 -7.55 -15.61 0.44
CA LEU A 18 -8.74 -16.37 0.84
C LEU A 18 -8.43 -17.62 1.68
N ASP A 19 -7.22 -18.16 1.56
CA ASP A 19 -6.73 -19.28 2.36
C ASP A 19 -6.15 -18.84 3.73
N GLY A 20 -6.20 -17.55 4.03
CA GLY A 20 -5.66 -16.96 5.26
C GLY A 20 -4.16 -16.67 5.21
N SER A 21 -3.47 -16.97 4.11
CA SER A 21 -2.08 -16.58 3.93
C SER A 21 -1.95 -15.07 3.71
N VAL A 22 -0.78 -14.52 4.06
CA VAL A 22 -0.51 -13.07 3.94
C VAL A 22 0.61 -12.85 2.93
N ARG A 23 0.32 -12.09 1.87
CA ARG A 23 1.28 -11.71 0.83
C ARG A 23 1.78 -10.30 1.03
N LYS A 24 3.10 -10.10 1.03
CA LYS A 24 3.72 -8.77 1.09
C LYS A 24 3.73 -8.12 -0.31
N HIS A 25 3.26 -6.89 -0.41
CA HIS A 25 3.21 -6.11 -1.65
C HIS A 25 4.32 -5.06 -1.75
N MET A 26 4.62 -4.39 -0.64
CA MET A 26 5.62 -3.31 -0.59
C MET A 26 6.28 -3.29 0.78
N ASP A 27 7.55 -2.89 0.82
CA ASP A 27 8.30 -2.61 2.03
C ASP A 27 8.72 -1.13 2.06
N VAL A 28 9.46 -0.75 3.11
CA VAL A 28 10.09 0.59 3.19
C VAL A 28 9.07 1.73 3.36
N ILE A 29 7.85 1.41 3.80
CA ILE A 29 6.79 2.38 4.12
C ILE A 29 7.11 3.09 5.44
N THR A 30 6.77 4.37 5.56
CA THR A 30 6.89 5.10 6.82
C THR A 30 5.69 4.90 7.73
N ILE A 31 4.48 5.30 7.29
CA ILE A 31 3.21 5.16 8.01
C ILE A 31 2.12 4.83 6.98
N SER A 32 1.79 3.54 6.88
CA SER A 32 0.73 3.04 6.00
C SER A 32 -0.62 3.66 6.38
N ASN A 33 -1.39 4.06 5.37
CA ASN A 33 -2.66 4.76 5.58
C ASN A 33 -3.67 4.38 4.48
N GLY A 34 -4.40 5.35 3.93
CA GLY A 34 -5.51 5.14 3.00
C GLY A 34 -5.20 4.30 1.76
N LEU A 35 -6.21 3.54 1.36
CA LEU A 35 -6.28 2.72 0.15
C LEU A 35 -7.60 2.99 -0.55
N ALA A 36 -7.59 3.06 -1.87
CA ALA A 36 -8.79 3.14 -2.69
C ALA A 36 -8.54 2.53 -4.07
N TRP A 37 -9.61 2.24 -4.81
CA TRP A 37 -9.54 1.75 -6.18
C TRP A 37 -10.45 2.58 -7.08
N THR A 38 -10.10 2.65 -8.36
CA THR A 38 -11.04 3.12 -9.39
C THR A 38 -12.17 2.11 -9.58
N ASP A 39 -13.33 2.59 -10.04
CA ASP A 39 -14.53 1.78 -10.27
C ASP A 39 -14.30 0.64 -11.28
N ASP A 40 -13.41 0.85 -12.25
CA ASP A 40 -13.02 -0.17 -13.24
C ASP A 40 -12.01 -1.21 -12.69
N ASN A 41 -11.62 -1.10 -11.42
CA ASN A 41 -10.64 -1.94 -10.72
C ASN A 41 -9.23 -1.96 -11.35
N ARG A 42 -8.88 -0.98 -12.19
CA ARG A 42 -7.58 -0.94 -12.88
C ARG A 42 -6.54 -0.09 -12.18
N THR A 43 -6.93 0.79 -11.28
CA THR A 43 -6.01 1.65 -10.54
C THR A 43 -6.25 1.50 -9.04
N MET A 44 -5.18 1.28 -8.29
CA MET A 44 -5.17 1.36 -6.84
C MET A 44 -4.45 2.65 -6.42
N TYR A 45 -5.06 3.40 -5.51
CA TYR A 45 -4.46 4.54 -4.83
C TYR A 45 -3.99 4.12 -3.44
N TYR A 46 -2.79 4.56 -3.06
CA TYR A 46 -2.22 4.30 -1.74
C TYR A 46 -1.60 5.57 -1.16
N ILE A 47 -1.62 5.67 0.18
CA ILE A 47 -1.03 6.77 0.94
C ILE A 47 -0.07 6.22 1.99
N ASP A 48 1.22 6.52 1.82
CA ASP A 48 2.18 6.65 2.90
C ASP A 48 2.19 8.10 3.44
N SER A 49 1.99 8.27 4.75
CA SER A 49 1.63 9.58 5.34
C SER A 49 2.79 10.58 5.35
N ILE A 50 4.04 10.15 5.59
CA ILE A 50 5.18 11.07 5.76
C ILE A 50 5.61 11.73 4.45
N PRO A 51 5.65 11.03 3.30
CA PRO A 51 5.99 11.69 2.04
C PRO A 51 4.88 12.64 1.55
N ARG A 52 3.68 12.62 2.15
CA ARG A 52 2.53 13.49 1.83
C ARG A 52 2.14 13.40 0.36
N LYS A 53 2.11 12.19 -0.17
CA LYS A 53 1.74 11.89 -1.56
C LYS A 53 0.61 10.87 -1.59
N VAL A 54 -0.14 10.90 -2.68
CA VAL A 54 -1.02 9.83 -3.09
C VAL A 54 -0.35 9.19 -4.30
N TRP A 55 -0.14 7.88 -4.27
CA TRP A 55 0.45 7.15 -5.39
C TRP A 55 -0.63 6.36 -6.12
N ALA A 56 -0.51 6.27 -7.43
CA ALA A 56 -1.34 5.40 -8.26
C ALA A 56 -0.54 4.19 -8.75
N TYR A 57 -1.18 3.03 -8.74
CA TYR A 57 -0.63 1.77 -9.22
C TYR A 57 -1.64 1.12 -10.15
N GLY A 58 -1.18 0.55 -11.27
CA GLY A 58 -2.01 -0.37 -12.03
C GLY A 58 -2.35 -1.58 -11.17
N PHE A 59 -3.61 -1.99 -11.14
CA PHE A 59 -4.11 -3.09 -10.32
C PHE A 59 -4.71 -4.19 -11.18
N ASN A 60 -4.42 -5.44 -10.84
CA ASN A 60 -5.02 -6.61 -11.46
C ASN A 60 -5.95 -7.28 -10.44
N LEU A 61 -7.26 -7.16 -10.69
CA LEU A 61 -8.30 -7.69 -9.80
C LEU A 61 -8.22 -9.22 -9.63
N THR A 62 -7.86 -9.95 -10.68
CA THR A 62 -7.82 -11.42 -10.65
C THR A 62 -6.68 -11.96 -9.78
N THR A 63 -5.52 -11.32 -9.82
CA THR A 63 -4.33 -11.77 -9.09
C THR A 63 -4.10 -11.00 -7.78
N GLY A 64 -4.79 -9.87 -7.59
CA GLY A 64 -4.55 -8.93 -6.51
C GLY A 64 -3.18 -8.24 -6.59
N THR A 65 -2.52 -8.24 -7.75
CA THR A 65 -1.18 -7.65 -7.92
C THR A 65 -1.24 -6.20 -8.35
N MET A 66 -0.24 -5.42 -7.95
CA MET A 66 -0.10 -4.00 -8.26
C MET A 66 1.20 -3.77 -9.05
N SER A 67 1.20 -2.82 -9.98
CA SER A 67 2.39 -2.44 -10.78
C SER A 67 3.45 -1.72 -9.93
N LYS A 68 4.56 -1.31 -10.55
CA LYS A 68 5.38 -0.24 -9.96
C LYS A 68 4.57 1.06 -9.94
N GLY A 69 4.72 1.85 -8.88
CA GLY A 69 4.01 3.11 -8.72
C GLY A 69 4.36 4.09 -9.83
N ILE A 70 3.35 4.73 -10.39
CA ILE A 70 3.49 5.82 -11.34
C ILE A 70 3.17 7.09 -10.55
N LEU A 71 4.06 8.09 -10.61
CA LEU A 71 3.83 9.39 -9.96
C LEU A 71 2.58 10.06 -10.52
#